data_AF-A0A7L3MR46-F1
#
_entry.id   AF-A0A7L3MR46-F1
#
_cell.length_a   1.000
_cell.length_b   1.000
_cell.length_c   1.000
_cell.angle_alpha   90.00
_cell.angle_beta   90.00
_cell.angle_gamma   90.00
#
_symmetry.space_group_name_H-M   'P 1'
#
loop_
_entity.id
_entity.type
_entity.pdbx_description
1 polymer ?
#
loop_
_entity_poly.entity_id
_entity_poly.type
_entity_poly.pdbx_seq_one_letter_code
_entity_poly.pdbx_strand_id
1 'polypeptide(L)'
;QVDEEYRNPHTVDRVPMGKLPHMWGQSLYILGCLMAEGFLAPGEIDPLNRRFATVPKPDVVVQVCILAETEGIKAILQKEGVDVETVADVYPIRVQPARILSHIYARLGELSSLLLQ
;
A
#
# COMPACT_ATOMS: atom_id res chain seq x y z
N GLN A 1 11.55 22.31 -33.40
CA GLN A 1 12.30 21.22 -32.74
C GLN A 1 11.37 20.17 -32.17
N VAL A 2 10.55 20.47 -31.15
CA VAL A 2 9.65 19.48 -30.54
C VAL A 2 8.58 18.96 -31.54
N ASP A 3 7.93 19.85 -32.27
CA ASP A 3 6.89 19.47 -33.26
C ASP A 3 7.42 18.64 -34.43
N GLU A 4 8.71 18.77 -34.73
CA GLU A 4 9.36 18.05 -35.84
C GLU A 4 9.83 16.66 -35.39
N GLU A 5 10.37 16.55 -34.17
CA GLU A 5 10.66 15.26 -33.53
C GLU A 5 9.39 14.40 -33.36
N TYR A 6 8.24 15.03 -33.08
CA TYR A 6 6.95 14.31 -33.02
C TYR A 6 6.53 13.71 -34.36
N ARG A 7 6.90 14.32 -35.48
CA ARG A 7 6.53 13.86 -36.84
C ARG A 7 7.56 12.89 -37.40
N ASN A 8 8.84 13.17 -37.18
CA ASN A 8 9.98 12.41 -37.66
C ASN A 8 10.94 12.16 -36.48
N PRO A 9 10.78 11.05 -35.75
CA PRO A 9 11.65 10.73 -34.61
C PRO A 9 13.13 10.67 -35.03
N HIS A 10 14.02 11.14 -34.16
CA HIS A 10 15.49 11.11 -34.35
C HIS A 10 16.06 11.98 -35.46
N THR A 11 15.29 12.88 -36.09
CA THR A 11 15.81 13.76 -37.15
C THR A 11 16.24 15.13 -36.63
N VAL A 12 16.00 15.43 -35.36
CA VAL A 12 16.29 16.74 -34.78
C VAL A 12 17.54 16.70 -33.91
N ASP A 13 18.51 17.57 -34.21
CA ASP A 13 19.67 17.78 -33.37
C ASP A 13 19.26 18.35 -32.00
N ARG A 14 19.65 17.63 -30.93
CA ARG A 14 19.35 18.02 -29.55
C ARG A 14 20.32 19.10 -29.09
N VAL A 15 19.81 20.31 -28.91
CA VAL A 15 20.57 21.43 -28.34
C VAL A 15 20.25 21.52 -26.84
N PRO A 16 21.26 21.52 -25.95
CA PRO A 16 21.02 21.68 -24.52
C PRO A 16 20.44 23.06 -24.22
N MET A 17 19.27 23.09 -23.60
CA MET A 17 18.54 24.31 -23.23
C MET A 17 18.30 24.33 -21.71
N GLY A 18 18.34 25.52 -21.10
CA GLY A 18 18.06 25.71 -19.67
C GLY A 18 19.28 26.13 -18.84
N LYS A 19 19.08 26.24 -17.52
CA LYS A 19 20.16 26.60 -16.58
C LYS A 19 21.05 25.39 -16.29
N LEU A 20 22.35 25.60 -16.43
CA LEU A 20 23.39 24.64 -16.07
C LEU A 20 23.95 24.96 -14.67
N PRO A 21 24.14 23.97 -13.79
CA PRO A 21 23.74 22.57 -13.93
C PRO A 21 22.23 22.36 -13.70
N HIS A 22 21.60 21.51 -14.51
CA HIS A 22 20.21 21.11 -14.30
C HIS A 22 20.14 20.03 -13.22
N MET A 23 20.04 20.44 -11.96
CA MET A 23 20.14 19.56 -10.78
C MET A 23 19.21 18.34 -10.86
N TRP A 24 17.96 18.52 -11.31
CA TRP A 24 17.02 17.41 -11.48
C TRP A 24 17.51 16.36 -12.49
N GLY A 25 18.11 16.80 -13.60
CA GLY A 25 18.62 15.89 -14.62
C GLY A 25 19.86 15.13 -14.12
N GLN A 26 20.73 15.83 -13.40
CA GLN A 26 21.94 15.23 -12.81
C GLN A 26 21.59 14.23 -11.71
N SER A 27 20.67 14.57 -10.80
CA SER A 27 20.18 13.66 -9.76
C SER A 27 19.52 12.41 -10.36
N LEU A 28 18.71 12.58 -11.41
CA LEU A 28 18.02 11.44 -12.06
C LEU A 28 19.02 10.53 -12.80
N TYR A 29 20.06 11.10 -13.40
CA TYR A 29 21.14 10.34 -14.02
C TYR A 29 21.89 9.47 -13.00
N ILE A 30 22.28 10.06 -11.86
CA ILE A 30 22.95 9.32 -10.77
C ILE A 30 22.06 8.20 -10.25
N LEU A 31 20.78 8.48 -10.01
CA LEU A 31 19.81 7.47 -9.55
C LEU A 31 19.67 6.32 -10.56
N GLY A 32 19.62 6.63 -11.86
CA GLY A 32 19.61 5.63 -12.92
C GLY A 32 20.86 4.74 -12.94
N CYS A 33 22.05 5.32 -12.75
CA CYS A 33 23.29 4.55 -12.65
C CYS A 33 23.26 3.60 -11.45
N LEU A 34 22.83 4.08 -10.27
CA LEU A 34 22.72 3.25 -9.07
C LEU A 34 21.76 2.07 -9.25
N MET A 35 20.65 2.28 -9.96
CA MET A 35 19.71 1.20 -10.31
C MET A 35 20.32 0.21 -11.31
N ALA A 36 21.00 0.69 -12.34
CA ALA A 36 21.61 -0.15 -13.38
C ALA A 36 22.77 -1.01 -12.83
N GLU A 37 23.54 -0.47 -11.90
CA GLU A 37 24.64 -1.15 -11.23
C GLU A 37 24.16 -2.07 -10.07
N GLY A 38 22.88 -2.01 -9.72
CA GLY A 38 22.29 -2.86 -8.68
C GLY A 38 22.57 -2.40 -7.24
N PHE A 39 23.10 -1.18 -7.06
CA PHE A 39 23.26 -0.56 -5.74
C PHE A 39 21.94 -0.07 -5.15
N LEU A 40 20.91 0.11 -5.97
CA LEU A 40 19.59 0.57 -5.57
C LEU A 40 18.51 -0.33 -6.18
N ALA A 41 17.77 -1.03 -5.34
CA ALA A 41 16.65 -1.85 -5.76
C ALA A 41 15.42 -0.98 -6.06
N PRO A 42 14.57 -1.35 -7.03
CA PRO A 42 13.33 -0.62 -7.31
C PRO A 42 12.43 -0.47 -6.07
N GLY A 43 12.43 -1.45 -5.15
CA GLY A 43 11.68 -1.43 -3.89
C GLY A 43 12.12 -0.33 -2.91
N GLU A 44 13.37 0.12 -2.97
CA GLU A 44 13.89 1.16 -2.09
C GLU A 44 13.44 2.56 -2.55
N ILE A 45 13.21 2.73 -3.85
CA ILE A 45 12.68 3.97 -4.44
C ILE A 45 11.15 4.03 -4.31
N ASP A 46 10.49 2.88 -4.48
CA ASP A 46 9.04 2.74 -4.41
C ASP A 46 8.67 1.68 -3.36
N PRO A 47 8.72 2.04 -2.06
CA PRO A 47 8.44 1.11 -0.96
C PRO A 47 6.98 0.65 -0.93
N LEU A 48 6.11 1.38 -1.63
CA LEU A 48 4.68 1.11 -1.69
C LEU A 48 4.27 0.34 -2.95
N ASN A 49 5.24 -0.02 -3.80
CA ASN A 49 5.03 -0.73 -5.07
C ASN A 49 3.95 -0.07 -5.95
N ARG A 50 3.85 1.26 -5.93
CA ARG A 50 2.88 2.01 -6.73
C ARG A 50 3.08 1.81 -8.22
N ARG A 51 4.30 1.47 -8.68
CA ARG A 51 4.58 1.08 -10.07
C ARG A 51 3.71 -0.08 -10.58
N PHE A 52 3.20 -0.92 -9.68
CA PHE A 52 2.33 -2.05 -10.00
C PHE A 52 0.84 -1.76 -9.76
N ALA A 53 0.52 -0.60 -9.14
CA ALA A 53 -0.86 -0.20 -8.90
C ALA A 53 -1.39 0.55 -10.13
N THR A 54 -1.96 -0.18 -11.08
CA THR A 54 -2.68 0.39 -12.24
C THR A 54 -4.05 0.96 -11.85
N VAL A 55 -4.56 0.58 -10.67
CA VAL A 55 -5.84 1.04 -10.13
C VAL A 55 -5.57 1.86 -8.86
N PRO A 56 -6.15 3.07 -8.72
CA PRO A 56 -6.06 3.82 -7.48
C PRO A 56 -6.62 2.97 -6.34
N LYS A 57 -5.85 2.81 -5.26
CA LYS A 57 -6.35 2.13 -4.06
C LYS A 57 -7.60 2.88 -3.57
N PRO A 58 -8.68 2.17 -3.21
CA PRO A 58 -9.82 2.82 -2.60
C PRO A 58 -9.36 3.59 -1.36
N ASP A 59 -10.03 4.71 -1.07
CA ASP A 59 -9.71 5.51 0.11
C ASP A 59 -9.72 4.62 1.35
N VAL A 60 -8.59 4.64 2.07
CA VAL A 60 -8.43 3.84 3.28
C VAL A 60 -9.30 4.47 4.36
N VAL A 61 -10.50 3.92 4.56
CA VAL A 61 -11.39 4.28 5.66
C VAL A 61 -11.18 3.34 6.84
N VAL A 62 -10.97 3.90 8.03
CA VAL A 62 -10.92 3.11 9.26
C VAL A 62 -12.35 2.94 9.77
N GLN A 63 -12.81 1.70 9.82
CA GLN A 63 -14.09 1.35 10.43
C GLN A 63 -13.84 0.89 11.86
N VAL A 64 -14.59 1.47 12.81
CA VAL A 64 -14.54 1.11 14.23
C VAL A 64 -15.89 0.50 14.60
N CYS A 65 -15.86 -0.68 15.21
CA CYS A 65 -17.04 -1.38 15.73
C CYS A 65 -16.85 -1.63 17.23
N ILE A 66 -17.92 -1.49 18.00
CA ILE A 66 -17.94 -1.77 19.44
C ILE A 66 -18.78 -3.02 19.65
N LEU A 67 -18.24 -3.99 20.38
CA LEU A 67 -18.94 -5.22 20.73
C LEU A 67 -19.18 -5.26 22.23
N ALA A 68 -20.38 -5.69 22.61
CA ALA A 68 -20.73 -5.91 24.00
C ALA A 68 -20.17 -7.25 24.48
N GLU A 69 -19.49 -7.24 25.63
CA GLU A 69 -18.99 -8.47 26.24
C GLU A 69 -20.14 -9.35 26.76
N THR A 70 -21.23 -8.74 27.23
CA THR A 70 -22.37 -9.44 27.82
C THR A 70 -23.70 -8.84 27.35
N GLU A 71 -24.77 -9.63 27.42
CA GLU A 71 -26.14 -9.17 27.16
C GLU A 71 -26.57 -8.03 28.09
N GLY A 72 -26.06 -7.99 29.32
CA GLY A 72 -26.32 -6.89 30.25
C GLY A 72 -25.75 -5.56 29.74
N ILE A 73 -24.51 -5.56 29.26
CA ILE A 73 -23.86 -4.38 28.67
C ILE A 73 -24.57 -3.96 27.39
N LYS A 74 -24.96 -4.93 26.54
CA LYS A 74 -25.75 -4.68 25.33
C LYS A 74 -27.06 -3.96 25.65
N ALA A 75 -27.82 -4.42 26.64
CA ALA A 75 -29.07 -3.78 27.04
C ALA A 75 -28.87 -2.36 27.60
N ILE A 76 -27.74 -2.08 28.27
CA ILE A 76 -27.42 -0.72 28.75
C ILE A 76 -27.11 0.19 27.56
N LEU A 77 -26.25 -0.26 26.64
CA LEU A 77 -25.84 0.53 25.47
C LEU A 77 -27.01 0.80 24.51
N GLN A 78 -27.89 -0.17 24.32
CA GLN A 78 -29.11 -0.01 23.53
C GLN A 78 -30.07 1.02 24.14
N LYS A 79 -30.18 1.10 25.47
CA LYS A 79 -31.00 2.14 26.14
C LYS A 79 -30.47 3.54 25.88
N GLU A 80 -29.16 3.68 25.73
CA GLU A 80 -28.49 4.94 25.38
C GLU A 80 -28.47 5.19 23.85
N GLY A 81 -29.13 4.35 23.05
CA GLY A 81 -29.23 4.50 21.60
C GLY A 81 -27.99 4.03 20.83
N VAL A 82 -27.12 3.22 21.44
CA VAL A 82 -25.96 2.62 20.78
C VAL A 82 -26.28 1.16 20.44
N ASP A 83 -26.42 0.88 19.15
CA ASP A 83 -26.60 -0.48 18.65
C ASP A 83 -25.28 -1.26 18.74
N VAL A 84 -25.29 -2.33 19.53
CA VAL A 84 -24.14 -3.21 19.73
C VAL A 84 -24.55 -4.68 19.67
N GLU A 85 -23.64 -5.49 19.14
CA GLU A 85 -23.74 -6.94 19.07
C GLU A 85 -22.79 -7.57 20.09
N THR A 86 -23.11 -8.78 20.56
CA THR A 86 -22.17 -9.57 21.37
C THR A 86 -21.20 -10.36 20.49
N VAL A 87 -20.13 -10.88 21.09
CA VAL A 87 -19.19 -11.79 20.40
C VAL A 87 -19.89 -13.06 19.89
N ALA A 88 -20.99 -13.48 20.52
CA ALA A 88 -21.76 -14.64 20.09
C ALA A 88 -22.68 -14.31 18.89
N ASP A 89 -23.22 -13.09 18.84
CA ASP A 89 -24.15 -12.65 17.79
C ASP A 89 -23.48 -12.57 16.41
N VAL A 90 -22.20 -12.18 16.38
CA VAL A 90 -21.44 -11.96 15.13
C VAL A 90 -20.96 -13.23 14.41
N TYR A 91 -21.45 -14.41 14.81
CA TYR A 91 -21.10 -15.67 14.13
C TYR A 91 -21.50 -15.61 12.64
N PRO A 92 -20.60 -15.97 11.69
CA PRO A 92 -19.39 -16.80 11.83
C PRO A 92 -18.07 -16.06 12.13
N ILE A 93 -18.11 -14.74 12.33
CA ILE A 93 -16.90 -13.93 12.58
C ILE A 93 -16.40 -14.20 14.00
N ARG A 94 -15.15 -14.65 14.12
CA ARG A 94 -14.51 -14.93 15.42
C ARG A 94 -13.63 -13.77 15.86
N VAL A 95 -14.06 -13.08 16.91
CA VAL A 95 -13.28 -12.02 17.55
C VAL A 95 -12.26 -12.65 18.49
N GLN A 96 -10.99 -12.30 18.32
CA GLN A 96 -9.88 -12.85 19.09
C GLN A 96 -8.92 -11.74 19.53
N PRO A 97 -8.30 -11.87 20.72
CA PRO A 97 -7.27 -10.93 21.15
C PRO A 97 -6.10 -10.83 20.16
N ALA A 98 -5.56 -9.63 19.97
CA ALA A 98 -4.45 -9.38 19.04
C ALA A 98 -3.21 -10.26 19.30
N ARG A 99 -2.98 -10.68 20.57
CA ARG A 99 -1.90 -11.61 20.94
C ARG A 99 -1.98 -12.98 20.24
N ILE A 100 -3.16 -13.39 19.78
CA ILE A 100 -3.34 -14.67 19.07
C ILE A 100 -2.85 -14.56 17.62
N LEU A 101 -2.78 -13.35 17.08
CA LEU A 101 -2.35 -13.12 15.70
C LEU A 101 -0.93 -13.62 15.44
N SER A 102 0.00 -13.43 16.39
CA SER A 102 1.37 -13.96 16.28
C SER A 102 1.41 -15.49 16.20
N HIS A 103 0.58 -16.18 16.99
CA HIS A 103 0.45 -17.63 16.95
C HIS A 103 -0.15 -18.12 15.63
N ILE A 104 -1.10 -17.39 15.06
CA ILE A 104 -1.68 -17.68 13.74
C ILE A 104 -0.63 -17.50 12.65
N TYR A 105 0.13 -16.39 12.67
CA TYR A 105 1.20 -16.14 11.69
C TYR A 105 2.33 -17.17 11.77
N ALA A 106 2.72 -17.59 12.97
CA ALA A 106 3.74 -18.63 13.14
C ALA A 106 3.32 -19.95 12.45
N ARG A 107 2.05 -20.33 12.56
CA ARG A 107 1.50 -21.54 11.92
C ARG A 107 1.24 -21.37 10.42
N LEU A 108 0.89 -20.16 9.97
CA LEU A 108 0.74 -19.87 8.54
C LEU A 108 2.04 -20.08 7.77
N GLY A 109 3.18 -19.70 8.36
CA GLY A 109 4.50 -19.91 7.77
C GLY A 109 4.90 -21.39 7.61
N GLU A 110 4.26 -22.31 8.33
CA GLU A 110 4.48 -23.75 8.23
C GLU A 110 3.64 -24.39 7.11
N LEU A 111 2.54 -23.75 6.70
CA LEU A 111 1.69 -24.21 5.61
C LEU A 111 2.22 -23.68 4.27
N SER A 112 3.06 -24.47 3.62
CA SER A 112 3.66 -24.17 2.31
C SER A 112 2.65 -23.92 1.18
N SER A 113 1.36 -24.22 1.38
CA SER A 113 0.28 -23.99 0.41
C SER A 113 -0.42 -22.63 0.51
N LEU A 114 -0.14 -21.82 1.55
CA LEU A 114 -0.79 -20.51 1.79
C LEU A 114 0.12 -19.31 1.46
N LEU A 115 1.25 -19.52 0.79
CA LEU A 115 1.99 -18.44 0.14
C LEU A 115 1.13 -17.92 -1.02
N LEU A 116 0.47 -16.78 -0.80
CA LEU A 116 -0.15 -15.97 -1.85
C LEU A 116 0.90 -15.72 -2.95
N GLN A 117 0.73 -16.39 -4.09
CA GLN A 117 1.46 -16.11 -5.34
C GLN A 117 0.97 -14.81 -5.96
#